data_AF-A0A955U7B4-F1
#
_entry.id   AF-A0A955U7B4-F1
#
_cell.length_a   1.000
_cell.length_b   1.000
_cell.length_c   1.000
_cell.angle_alpha   90.00
_cell.angle_beta   90.00
_cell.angle_gamma   90.00
#
_symmetry.space_group_name_H-M   'P 1'
#
loop_
_entity.id
_entity.type
_entity.pdbx_description
1 polymer ?
#
loop_
_entity_poly.entity_id
_entity_poly.type
_entity_poly.pdbx_seq_one_letter_code
_entity_poly.pdbx_strand_id
1 'polypeptide(L)'
;MIQPILMLALLPVAHAEGAAELGATQPLQGDVVMAFDILAPGEVVDWFAESIDPLGGANVPIDLEISDPASGAVLGTLHSGEDSGPMPVGTWTARVLGVDLDGDGTLESLADWDLTVRGAAQGRVWSRQWEIRGPDFSEASRFDGSFFALLDGGSSTETLVVEMKLDGLVGRVFFVKINSDGIYHFQGRSCPIGAIGPDGGEAIALAEFPIYLNPPEIATYSPLVPELTNLDPAVDQCAGVSPGVFPASIEFDTNVDGEVHLVCDLNGDGLDPASEEDIHIQTSVRAGHRRILWDGTDKSGDPVAPGTYDCQLQLSVGEFHFVAHDVETAYAGLRLFELDAAGQHRGLPMFWEDGLVQDFAVVMPNGQEGLVSSGPTGLSSGRYEVPAIANVNARAWGDFTSQSKGNDALLDTWTAVRQDVEPFTLVVLDPDRDRDGDGLVDATETCVAGTDPLLPDTDGDGLDDRFEFEDSRSDPLDEDSDDDGLIDSMECDAGDPRRDTDGDGTVDWADTDDDNDLVPTLYEDWDGDGDWTDEDVDGDGIPAWLDRDNDGDGLRPEDVDGDGDPLNDDSDGDGIPDTNDPDDDNDGIPTAEERGGDLDGDGIPNRYDPDDDGDGIPTIEEGTGDTDGDGDI
;
A
#
# COMPACT_ATOMS: atom_id res chain seq x y z
N MET A 1 -37.22 44.93 44.39
CA MET A 1 -36.55 45.75 43.36
C MET A 1 -35.52 44.87 42.71
N ILE A 2 -35.84 44.37 41.52
CA ILE A 2 -34.92 43.58 40.69
C ILE A 2 -34.24 44.60 39.77
N GLN A 3 -32.92 44.76 39.89
CA GLN A 3 -32.13 45.46 38.87
C GLN A 3 -31.75 44.47 37.78
N PRO A 4 -31.92 44.78 36.49
CA PRO A 4 -31.32 43.99 35.43
C PRO A 4 -29.84 44.34 35.33
N ILE A 5 -28.99 43.32 35.40
CA ILE A 5 -27.59 43.39 34.97
C ILE A 5 -27.65 43.46 33.44
N LEU A 6 -27.34 44.63 32.89
CA LEU A 6 -27.11 44.81 31.46
C LEU A 6 -25.75 44.18 31.13
N MET A 7 -25.76 42.92 30.69
CA MET A 7 -24.60 42.28 30.10
C MET A 7 -24.45 42.88 28.70
N LEU A 8 -23.57 43.88 28.58
CA LEU A 8 -23.18 44.44 27.29
C LEU A 8 -22.25 43.40 26.64
N ALA A 9 -22.81 42.49 25.84
CA ALA A 9 -22.03 41.72 24.89
C ALA A 9 -21.44 42.75 23.91
N LEU A 10 -20.13 42.97 23.96
CA LEU A 10 -19.46 43.58 22.82
C LEU A 10 -19.69 42.61 21.66
N LEU A 11 -20.41 43.07 20.64
CA LEU A 11 -20.44 42.37 19.37
C LEU A 11 -18.99 42.30 18.87
N PRO A 12 -18.52 41.13 18.38
CA PRO A 12 -17.23 41.04 17.70
C PRO A 12 -17.16 42.14 16.62
N VAL A 13 -16.04 42.87 16.63
CA VAL A 13 -15.76 43.90 15.63
C VAL A 13 -15.49 43.17 14.33
N ALA A 14 -15.97 43.69 13.20
CA ALA A 14 -15.63 43.14 11.90
C ALA A 14 -14.13 43.26 11.67
N HIS A 15 -13.49 42.16 11.26
CA HIS A 15 -12.07 42.14 10.90
C HIS A 15 -11.94 41.83 9.41
N ALA A 16 -11.32 42.75 8.69
CA ALA A 16 -10.93 42.53 7.31
C ALA A 16 -9.71 41.60 7.27
N GLU A 17 -9.64 40.78 6.23
CA GLU A 17 -8.45 40.00 5.87
C GLU A 17 -8.16 40.26 4.41
N GLY A 18 -6.96 40.76 4.13
CA GLY A 18 -6.63 41.24 2.80
C GLY A 18 -5.23 41.83 2.68
N ALA A 19 -5.11 42.88 1.88
CA ALA A 19 -3.84 43.50 1.54
C ALA A 19 -3.08 44.05 2.77
N ALA A 20 -3.80 44.42 3.84
CA ALA A 20 -3.19 44.95 5.07
C ALA A 20 -2.36 43.90 5.81
N GLU A 21 -2.83 42.65 5.89
CA GLU A 21 -2.11 41.51 6.48
C GLU A 21 -0.84 41.18 5.70
N LEU A 22 -0.80 41.54 4.42
CA LEU A 22 0.37 41.32 3.56
C LEU A 22 1.46 42.40 3.71
N GLY A 23 1.24 43.42 4.55
CA GLY A 23 2.28 44.35 5.01
C GLY A 23 2.79 45.40 4.02
N ALA A 24 2.46 45.29 2.73
CA ALA A 24 2.77 46.26 1.66
C ALA A 24 1.73 46.16 0.52
N THR A 25 1.76 47.08 -0.46
CA THR A 25 0.98 46.93 -1.72
C THR A 25 1.53 45.73 -2.49
N GLN A 26 1.03 44.55 -2.16
CA GLN A 26 1.32 43.27 -2.79
C GLN A 26 0.06 42.85 -3.55
N PRO A 27 -0.02 43.19 -4.85
CA PRO A 27 -1.22 42.90 -5.59
C PRO A 27 -1.60 41.42 -5.63
N LEU A 28 -2.88 41.13 -5.39
CA LEU A 28 -3.44 39.79 -5.62
C LEU A 28 -3.74 39.62 -7.11
N GLN A 29 -3.44 38.47 -7.70
CA GLN A 29 -3.79 38.23 -9.09
C GLN A 29 -5.31 38.01 -9.26
N GLY A 30 -5.85 38.48 -10.39
CA GLY A 30 -7.30 38.52 -10.65
C GLY A 30 -8.02 37.17 -10.82
N ASP A 31 -7.32 36.05 -10.70
CA ASP A 31 -7.85 34.68 -10.84
C ASP A 31 -7.73 33.82 -9.57
N VAL A 32 -7.19 34.38 -8.49
CA VAL A 32 -7.13 33.70 -7.19
C VAL A 32 -8.54 33.36 -6.70
N VAL A 33 -8.72 32.08 -6.34
CA VAL A 33 -9.95 31.59 -5.72
C VAL A 33 -9.75 31.57 -4.21
N MET A 34 -10.45 32.47 -3.52
CA MET A 34 -10.51 32.50 -2.07
C MET A 34 -11.68 31.65 -1.58
N ALA A 35 -11.65 31.32 -0.29
CA ALA A 35 -12.76 30.79 0.45
C ALA A 35 -12.91 31.56 1.76
N PHE A 36 -14.13 31.52 2.30
CA PHE A 36 -14.40 32.08 3.61
C PHE A 36 -15.42 31.25 4.38
N ASP A 37 -15.28 31.25 5.69
CA ASP A 37 -16.15 30.48 6.58
C ASP A 37 -17.21 31.38 7.23
N ILE A 38 -18.44 30.90 7.25
CA ILE A 38 -19.58 31.44 8.00
C ILE A 38 -19.89 30.46 9.13
N LEU A 39 -19.58 30.83 10.37
CA LEU A 39 -19.68 29.97 11.56
C LEU A 39 -20.94 30.27 12.38
N ALA A 40 -21.57 31.43 12.19
CA ALA A 40 -22.79 31.83 12.90
C ALA A 40 -23.87 32.38 11.96
N PRO A 41 -25.16 32.07 12.20
CA PRO A 41 -26.24 32.65 11.42
C PRO A 41 -26.28 34.18 11.55
N GLY A 42 -26.37 34.86 10.42
CA GLY A 42 -26.48 36.33 10.39
C GLY A 42 -25.16 37.05 10.18
N GLU A 43 -24.03 36.34 10.09
CA GLU A 43 -22.78 36.91 9.58
C GLU A 43 -22.96 37.34 8.11
N VAL A 44 -22.25 38.41 7.75
CA VAL A 44 -22.35 39.08 6.45
C VAL A 44 -20.94 39.25 5.90
N VAL A 45 -20.77 39.09 4.59
CA VAL A 45 -19.49 39.33 3.91
C VAL A 45 -19.51 40.71 3.29
N ASP A 46 -18.53 41.54 3.64
CA ASP A 46 -18.25 42.79 2.96
C ASP A 46 -17.04 42.59 2.03
N TRP A 47 -17.12 43.17 0.84
CA TRP A 47 -16.06 43.13 -0.15
C TRP A 47 -15.60 44.55 -0.51
N PHE A 48 -14.30 44.76 -0.54
CA PHE A 48 -13.70 45.93 -1.14
C PHE A 48 -12.50 45.49 -1.98
N ALA A 49 -12.44 45.94 -3.23
CA ALA A 49 -11.23 45.82 -4.04
C ALA A 49 -11.14 46.87 -5.14
N GLU A 50 -9.91 47.26 -5.43
CA GLU A 50 -9.55 48.19 -6.50
C GLU A 50 -8.28 47.73 -7.24
N SER A 51 -8.30 47.84 -8.57
CA SER A 51 -7.12 47.63 -9.42
C SER A 51 -6.39 48.96 -9.69
N ILE A 52 -5.05 48.90 -9.78
CA ILE A 52 -4.23 50.04 -10.25
C ILE A 52 -4.35 50.12 -11.77
N ASP A 53 -4.75 51.28 -12.29
CA ASP A 53 -4.66 51.54 -13.72
C ASP A 53 -3.18 51.67 -14.13
N PRO A 54 -2.62 50.75 -14.94
CA PRO A 54 -1.21 50.78 -15.35
C PRO A 54 -0.87 52.01 -16.20
N LEU A 55 -1.87 52.72 -16.75
CA LEU A 55 -1.73 53.96 -17.50
C LEU A 55 -1.88 55.22 -16.62
N GLY A 56 -2.04 55.06 -15.31
CA GLY A 56 -2.10 56.15 -14.34
C GLY A 56 -3.44 56.90 -14.28
N GLY A 57 -4.52 56.27 -14.74
CA GLY A 57 -5.89 56.75 -14.54
C GLY A 57 -6.45 56.41 -13.15
N ALA A 58 -7.77 56.48 -13.02
CA ALA A 58 -8.44 56.20 -11.76
C ALA A 58 -8.50 54.70 -11.52
N ASN A 59 -8.33 54.28 -10.27
CA ASN A 59 -8.50 52.89 -9.86
C ASN A 59 -9.87 52.36 -10.30
N VAL A 60 -9.90 51.08 -10.69
CA VAL A 60 -11.11 50.42 -11.16
C VAL A 60 -11.63 49.48 -10.07
N PRO A 61 -12.89 49.64 -9.60
CA PRO A 61 -13.47 48.71 -8.64
C PRO A 61 -13.59 47.32 -9.26
N ILE A 62 -13.26 46.29 -8.49
CA ILE A 62 -13.30 44.90 -8.94
C ILE A 62 -14.39 44.14 -8.19
N ASP A 63 -15.16 43.34 -8.91
CA ASP A 63 -16.29 42.58 -8.37
C ASP A 63 -15.85 41.20 -7.87
N LEU A 64 -16.61 40.65 -6.92
CA LEU A 64 -16.39 39.33 -6.32
C LEU A 64 -17.57 38.40 -6.62
N GLU A 65 -17.34 37.27 -7.27
CA GLU A 65 -18.34 36.23 -7.46
C GLU A 65 -18.31 35.23 -6.30
N ILE A 66 -19.45 34.99 -5.67
CA ILE A 66 -19.59 34.03 -4.56
C ILE A 66 -20.33 32.80 -5.07
N SER A 67 -19.79 31.62 -4.77
CA SER A 67 -20.32 30.33 -5.19
C SER A 67 -20.38 29.30 -4.07
N ASP A 68 -21.26 28.32 -4.23
CA ASP A 68 -21.30 27.10 -3.42
C ASP A 68 -20.21 26.13 -3.90
N PRO A 69 -19.23 25.76 -3.06
CA PRO A 69 -18.15 24.85 -3.45
C PRO A 69 -18.64 23.44 -3.79
N ALA A 70 -19.75 22.97 -3.22
CA ALA A 70 -20.23 21.61 -3.44
C ALA A 70 -20.98 21.46 -4.77
N SER A 71 -21.76 22.47 -5.15
CA SER A 71 -22.57 22.45 -6.38
C SER A 71 -21.98 23.25 -7.54
N GLY A 72 -20.99 24.12 -7.28
CA GLY A 72 -20.48 25.09 -8.23
C GLY A 72 -21.48 26.19 -8.59
N ALA A 73 -22.61 26.27 -7.89
CA ALA A 73 -23.66 27.25 -8.19
C ALA A 73 -23.25 28.65 -7.73
N VAL A 74 -23.26 29.60 -8.65
CA VAL A 74 -23.07 31.03 -8.34
C VAL A 74 -24.27 31.55 -7.54
N LEU A 75 -24.00 32.08 -6.36
CA LEU A 75 -24.99 32.67 -5.45
C LEU A 75 -25.23 34.15 -5.75
N GLY A 76 -24.19 34.86 -6.20
CA GLY A 76 -24.26 36.27 -6.56
C GLY A 76 -22.89 36.89 -6.81
N THR A 77 -22.92 38.15 -7.22
CA THR A 77 -21.72 38.98 -7.42
C THR A 77 -21.83 40.19 -6.50
N LEU A 78 -20.78 40.46 -5.72
CA LEU A 78 -20.65 41.67 -4.92
C LEU A 78 -19.83 42.70 -5.69
N HIS A 79 -20.39 43.90 -5.85
CA HIS A 79 -19.58 45.02 -6.32
C HIS A 79 -18.66 45.52 -5.20
N SER A 80 -17.50 46.06 -5.56
CA SER A 80 -16.60 46.67 -4.57
C SER A 80 -17.32 47.72 -3.71
N GLY A 81 -17.27 47.54 -2.38
CA GLY A 81 -17.98 48.34 -1.38
C GLY A 81 -19.38 47.84 -1.00
N GLU A 82 -19.83 46.71 -1.55
CA GLU A 82 -21.11 46.07 -1.20
C GLU A 82 -20.98 44.95 -0.16
N ASP A 83 -22.14 44.50 0.33
CA ASP A 83 -22.25 43.36 1.25
C ASP A 83 -23.22 42.29 0.73
N SER A 84 -22.98 41.04 1.13
CA SER A 84 -23.78 39.88 0.70
C SER A 84 -25.14 39.77 1.38
N GLY A 85 -25.44 40.60 2.37
CA GLY A 85 -26.45 40.31 3.37
C GLY A 85 -26.15 39.02 4.16
N PRO A 86 -27.09 38.55 5.00
CA PRO A 86 -26.89 37.37 5.83
C PRO A 86 -26.63 36.11 5.01
N MET A 87 -25.51 35.44 5.27
CA MET A 87 -25.17 34.18 4.61
C MET A 87 -25.52 32.96 5.49
N PRO A 88 -25.83 31.79 4.90
CA PRO A 88 -25.97 30.55 5.66
C PRO A 88 -24.62 30.07 6.21
N VAL A 89 -24.67 29.37 7.35
CA VAL A 89 -23.50 28.73 7.97
C VAL A 89 -22.92 27.68 7.02
N GLY A 90 -21.61 27.75 6.82
CA GLY A 90 -20.85 26.91 5.89
C GLY A 90 -19.64 27.63 5.32
N THR A 91 -18.87 26.90 4.53
CA THR A 91 -17.73 27.42 3.76
C THR A 91 -18.19 27.77 2.35
N TRP A 92 -17.78 28.93 1.85
CA TRP A 92 -18.14 29.43 0.53
C TRP A 92 -16.89 29.79 -0.26
N THR A 93 -16.96 29.70 -1.59
CA THR A 93 -15.87 30.14 -2.46
C THR A 93 -16.14 31.52 -3.02
N ALA A 94 -15.08 32.30 -3.18
CA ALA A 94 -15.10 33.64 -3.70
C ALA A 94 -14.05 33.78 -4.80
N ARG A 95 -14.50 34.13 -6.00
CA ARG A 95 -13.63 34.35 -7.15
C ARG A 95 -13.63 35.83 -7.48
N VAL A 96 -12.44 36.41 -7.54
CA VAL A 96 -12.28 37.79 -8.03
C VAL A 96 -12.59 37.80 -9.52
N LEU A 97 -13.45 38.71 -9.97
CA LEU A 97 -13.74 38.92 -11.38
C LEU A 97 -12.76 39.94 -11.94
N GLY A 98 -11.56 39.49 -12.33
CA GLY A 98 -10.53 40.35 -12.89
C GLY A 98 -11.04 41.21 -14.06
N VAL A 99 -10.43 42.38 -14.23
CA VAL A 99 -10.74 43.30 -15.34
C VAL A 99 -9.51 43.41 -16.22
N ASP A 100 -9.68 43.16 -17.53
CA ASP A 100 -8.69 43.40 -18.56
C ASP A 100 -8.77 44.88 -18.98
N LEU A 101 -7.89 45.71 -18.41
CA LEU A 101 -7.93 47.16 -18.60
C LEU A 101 -7.24 47.63 -19.88
N ASP A 102 -6.26 46.88 -20.39
CA ASP A 102 -5.47 47.24 -21.57
C ASP A 102 -5.86 46.47 -22.86
N GLY A 103 -6.73 45.46 -22.73
CA GLY A 103 -7.31 44.67 -23.82
C GLY A 103 -6.36 43.61 -24.35
N ASP A 104 -5.32 43.24 -23.61
CA ASP A 104 -4.32 42.25 -24.01
C ASP A 104 -4.71 40.80 -23.62
N GLY A 105 -5.81 40.64 -22.89
CA GLY A 105 -6.33 39.36 -22.41
C GLY A 105 -5.75 38.91 -21.08
N THR A 106 -4.89 39.71 -20.44
CA THR A 106 -4.41 39.48 -19.08
C THR A 106 -5.32 40.15 -18.06
N LEU A 107 -5.54 39.48 -16.92
CA LEU A 107 -6.32 40.05 -15.83
C LEU A 107 -5.40 40.91 -14.96
N GLU A 108 -5.81 42.15 -14.71
CA GLU A 108 -5.03 43.09 -13.90
C GLU A 108 -4.99 42.67 -12.43
N SER A 109 -3.90 43.04 -11.75
CA SER A 109 -3.70 42.69 -10.34
C SER A 109 -4.37 43.71 -9.38
N LEU A 110 -4.96 43.22 -8.30
CA LEU A 110 -5.65 44.02 -7.29
C LEU A 110 -4.66 44.67 -6.35
N ALA A 111 -4.64 46.00 -6.21
CA ALA A 111 -3.65 46.65 -5.36
C ALA A 111 -4.09 46.86 -3.91
N ASP A 112 -5.40 46.97 -3.70
CA ASP A 112 -6.03 47.08 -2.39
C ASP A 112 -7.27 46.20 -2.44
N TRP A 113 -7.34 45.23 -1.53
CA TRP A 113 -8.45 44.29 -1.44
C TRP A 113 -8.61 43.86 0.00
N ASP A 114 -9.86 43.75 0.45
CA ASP A 114 -10.24 43.29 1.77
C ASP A 114 -11.54 42.49 1.66
N LEU A 115 -11.54 41.27 2.21
CA LEU A 115 -12.73 40.49 2.44
C LEU A 115 -12.98 40.43 3.95
N THR A 116 -14.16 40.89 4.38
CA THR A 116 -14.49 41.00 5.79
C THR A 116 -15.70 40.15 6.12
N VAL A 117 -15.57 39.24 7.09
CA VAL A 117 -16.74 38.59 7.70
C VAL A 117 -17.18 39.41 8.91
N ARG A 118 -18.28 40.15 8.78
CA ARG A 118 -18.80 41.01 9.84
C ARG A 118 -19.38 40.20 10.99
N GLY A 119 -18.98 40.56 12.20
CA GLY A 119 -19.45 39.89 13.42
C GLY A 119 -18.70 38.59 13.74
N ALA A 120 -17.51 38.41 13.19
CA ALA A 120 -16.61 37.28 13.40
C ALA A 120 -15.28 37.72 14.04
N ALA A 121 -14.46 36.75 14.49
CA ALA A 121 -13.05 36.99 14.75
C ALA A 121 -12.25 36.97 13.42
N GLN A 122 -10.94 37.25 13.49
CA GLN A 122 -10.01 36.99 12.38
C GLN A 122 -9.83 35.47 12.16
N GLY A 123 -9.23 35.09 11.03
CA GLY A 123 -8.99 33.71 10.65
C GLY A 123 -10.15 33.09 9.90
N ARG A 124 -10.80 33.85 9.01
CA ARG A 124 -12.02 33.45 8.29
C ARG A 124 -11.83 33.38 6.80
N VAL A 125 -10.78 34.00 6.26
CA VAL A 125 -10.49 34.03 4.83
C VAL A 125 -9.25 33.21 4.55
N TRP A 126 -9.35 32.33 3.57
CA TRP A 126 -8.27 31.44 3.20
C TRP A 126 -8.26 31.15 1.71
N SER A 127 -7.16 30.61 1.24
CA SER A 127 -7.03 30.03 -0.10
C SER A 127 -6.18 28.78 0.01
N ARG A 128 -6.31 27.85 -0.94
CA ARG A 128 -5.32 26.77 -1.08
C ARG A 128 -4.06 27.24 -1.84
N GLN A 129 -4.19 28.33 -2.60
CA GLN A 129 -3.11 28.94 -3.35
C GLN A 129 -3.22 30.46 -3.26
N TRP A 130 -2.19 31.09 -2.72
CA TRP A 130 -2.03 32.54 -2.82
C TRP A 130 -1.12 32.84 -3.99
N GLU A 131 -1.58 33.67 -4.92
CA GLU A 131 -0.78 34.16 -6.04
C GLU A 131 -0.63 35.67 -5.92
N ILE A 132 0.61 36.08 -5.65
CA ILE A 132 0.95 37.43 -5.22
C ILE A 132 1.95 38.01 -6.20
N ARG A 133 1.73 39.25 -6.58
CA ARG A 133 2.59 39.99 -7.49
C ARG A 133 3.34 41.08 -6.74
N GLY A 134 4.66 40.94 -6.63
CA GLY A 134 5.51 42.03 -6.14
C GLY A 134 5.69 43.13 -7.20
N PRO A 135 5.79 44.41 -6.79
CA PRO A 135 5.94 45.52 -7.74
C PRO A 135 7.33 45.57 -8.39
N ASP A 136 8.37 45.16 -7.67
CA ASP A 136 9.74 45.01 -8.15
C ASP A 136 10.55 44.07 -7.24
N PHE A 137 11.83 43.86 -7.57
CA PHE A 137 12.73 42.98 -6.82
C PHE A 137 13.48 43.66 -5.67
N SER A 138 13.16 44.91 -5.34
CA SER A 138 13.94 45.69 -4.38
C SER A 138 13.58 45.37 -2.92
N GLU A 139 14.52 45.65 -2.02
CA GLU A 139 14.29 45.53 -0.56
C GLU A 139 13.08 46.35 -0.08
N ALA A 140 12.74 47.46 -0.77
CA ALA A 140 11.61 48.30 -0.41
C ALA A 140 10.25 47.64 -0.68
N SER A 141 10.23 46.62 -1.53
CA SER A 141 9.03 45.89 -1.98
C SER A 141 8.89 44.53 -1.30
N ARG A 142 9.67 44.27 -0.24
CA ARG A 142 9.65 42.99 0.45
C ARG A 142 8.35 42.76 1.23
N PHE A 143 7.95 41.51 1.25
CA PHE A 143 6.91 40.97 2.10
C PHE A 143 7.52 40.56 3.45
N ASP A 144 7.04 41.20 4.51
CA ASP A 144 7.33 40.87 5.91
C ASP A 144 6.00 40.49 6.58
N GLY A 145 5.67 39.20 6.59
CA GLY A 145 4.32 38.74 6.95
C GLY A 145 4.24 37.26 7.29
N SER A 146 3.02 36.76 7.42
CA SER A 146 2.79 35.36 7.81
C SER A 146 1.62 34.75 7.09
N PHE A 147 1.77 33.47 6.75
CA PHE A 147 0.69 32.60 6.33
C PHE A 147 0.45 31.57 7.42
N PHE A 148 -0.79 31.09 7.56
CA PHE A 148 -1.16 30.08 8.55
C PHE A 148 -1.80 28.89 7.85
N ALA A 149 -1.11 27.75 7.85
CA ALA A 149 -1.62 26.50 7.31
C ALA A 149 -2.51 25.81 8.36
N LEU A 150 -3.70 25.38 7.95
CA LEU A 150 -4.57 24.51 8.76
C LEU A 150 -4.37 23.06 8.33
N LEU A 151 -3.87 22.23 9.24
CA LEU A 151 -3.51 20.82 8.97
C LEU A 151 -4.29 19.89 9.89
N ASP A 152 -4.39 18.62 9.50
CA ASP A 152 -4.97 17.57 10.33
C ASP A 152 -4.12 17.33 11.59
N GLY A 153 -4.80 17.22 12.73
CA GLY A 153 -4.20 17.11 14.06
C GLY A 153 -4.01 15.68 14.54
N GLY A 154 -4.03 14.70 13.64
CA GLY A 154 -3.87 13.28 13.98
C GLY A 154 -5.19 12.50 14.08
N SER A 155 -6.32 13.11 13.75
CA SER A 155 -7.65 12.51 13.78
C SER A 155 -8.66 13.42 13.07
N SER A 156 -9.82 12.89 12.70
CA SER A 156 -10.92 13.64 12.06
C SER A 156 -11.48 14.83 12.85
N THR A 157 -11.16 14.99 14.13
CA THR A 157 -11.69 16.08 14.99
C THR A 157 -10.63 17.04 15.51
N GLU A 158 -9.35 16.73 15.31
CA GLU A 158 -8.23 17.50 15.82
C GLU A 158 -7.56 18.18 14.64
N THR A 159 -7.13 19.42 14.86
CA THR A 159 -6.45 20.23 13.86
C THR A 159 -5.29 20.97 14.51
N LEU A 160 -4.28 21.26 13.71
CA LEU A 160 -3.12 22.04 14.12
C LEU A 160 -2.85 23.16 13.12
N VAL A 161 -2.11 24.17 13.58
CA VAL A 161 -1.80 25.34 12.76
C VAL A 161 -0.30 25.57 12.73
N VAL A 162 0.22 25.77 11.52
CA VAL A 162 1.62 26.16 11.32
C VAL A 162 1.68 27.55 10.69
N GLU A 163 2.35 28.46 11.39
CA GLU A 163 2.73 29.77 10.87
C GLU A 163 3.99 29.65 10.01
N MET A 164 3.88 30.05 8.76
CA MET A 164 5.02 30.32 7.87
C MET A 164 5.35 31.80 7.98
N LYS A 165 6.38 32.11 8.76
CA LYS A 165 6.85 33.48 8.96
C LYS A 165 7.88 33.83 7.90
N LEU A 166 7.52 34.79 7.05
CA LEU A 166 8.33 35.22 5.92
C LEU A 166 8.94 36.59 6.26
N ASP A 167 10.26 36.59 6.49
CA ASP A 167 11.03 37.81 6.72
C ASP A 167 11.81 38.16 5.42
N GLY A 168 11.38 39.22 4.74
CA GLY A 168 11.98 39.81 3.56
C GLY A 168 11.87 38.98 2.28
N LEU A 169 10.68 38.45 2.03
CA LEU A 169 10.38 37.72 0.80
C LEU A 169 10.11 38.70 -0.35
N VAL A 170 10.71 38.46 -1.51
CA VAL A 170 10.52 39.25 -2.72
C VAL A 170 10.39 38.30 -3.89
N GLY A 171 9.33 38.49 -4.67
CA GLY A 171 9.34 38.10 -6.06
C GLY A 171 8.32 38.77 -6.94
N ARG A 172 8.37 38.50 -8.26
CA ARG A 172 7.55 39.22 -9.23
C ARG A 172 6.16 38.63 -9.37
N VAL A 173 6.04 37.34 -9.66
CA VAL A 173 4.78 36.60 -9.64
C VAL A 173 5.06 35.29 -8.95
N PHE A 174 4.86 35.28 -7.64
CA PHE A 174 5.07 34.08 -6.86
C PHE A 174 3.76 33.53 -6.38
N PHE A 175 3.70 32.21 -6.27
CA PHE A 175 2.63 31.56 -5.55
C PHE A 175 3.18 30.82 -4.35
N VAL A 176 2.28 30.61 -3.39
CA VAL A 176 2.46 29.74 -2.24
C VAL A 176 1.42 28.64 -2.32
N LYS A 177 1.86 27.39 -2.23
CA LYS A 177 1.02 26.20 -2.08
C LYS A 177 1.52 25.34 -0.94
N ILE A 178 0.59 24.56 -0.37
CA ILE A 178 0.87 23.63 0.71
C ILE A 178 0.20 22.29 0.44
N ASN A 179 0.95 21.20 0.61
CA ASN A 179 0.51 19.82 0.41
C ASN A 179 1.31 18.82 1.25
N SER A 180 0.90 17.55 1.23
CA SER A 180 1.59 16.46 1.93
C SER A 180 2.90 16.01 1.28
N ASP A 181 3.04 16.15 -0.05
CA ASP A 181 4.07 15.44 -0.82
C ASP A 181 5.15 16.36 -1.46
N GLY A 182 4.95 17.67 -1.39
CA GLY A 182 5.84 18.65 -2.01
C GLY A 182 5.76 18.70 -3.53
N ILE A 183 6.92 18.78 -4.16
CA ILE A 183 7.05 18.77 -5.62
C ILE A 183 7.05 17.32 -6.13
N TYR A 184 6.00 16.98 -6.88
CA TYR A 184 5.80 15.64 -7.43
C TYR A 184 6.99 15.18 -8.29
N HIS A 185 7.46 13.94 -8.09
CA HIS A 185 8.68 13.35 -8.68
C HIS A 185 10.03 13.95 -8.23
N PHE A 186 10.03 14.88 -7.29
CA PHE A 186 11.27 15.46 -6.76
C PHE A 186 11.47 15.19 -5.27
N GLN A 187 10.63 14.38 -4.62
CA GLN A 187 10.84 13.85 -3.26
C GLN A 187 11.18 14.96 -2.23
N GLY A 188 10.44 16.09 -2.28
CA GLY A 188 10.69 17.23 -1.38
C GLY A 188 11.90 18.12 -1.73
N ARG A 189 12.55 17.91 -2.89
CA ARG A 189 13.70 18.68 -3.36
C ARG A 189 13.25 19.87 -4.21
N SER A 190 13.92 21.01 -4.04
CA SER A 190 13.72 22.17 -4.91
C SER A 190 14.23 21.88 -6.32
N CYS A 191 13.53 22.38 -7.35
CA CYS A 191 13.89 22.11 -8.74
C CYS A 191 13.68 23.33 -9.67
N PRO A 192 14.46 23.46 -10.76
CA PRO A 192 14.18 24.44 -11.81
C PRO A 192 12.88 24.10 -12.54
N ILE A 193 12.08 25.09 -12.91
CA ILE A 193 10.79 24.84 -13.59
C ILE A 193 10.96 24.10 -14.93
N GLY A 194 12.08 24.34 -15.63
CA GLY A 194 12.39 23.68 -16.90
C GLY A 194 12.74 22.18 -16.76
N ALA A 195 12.97 21.68 -15.54
CA ALA A 195 13.14 20.25 -15.27
C ALA A 195 11.79 19.52 -15.20
N ILE A 196 10.69 20.25 -14.98
CA ILE A 196 9.34 19.72 -15.01
C ILE A 196 8.96 19.55 -16.49
N GLY A 197 8.67 18.32 -16.90
CA GLY A 197 8.41 17.98 -18.30
C GLY A 197 7.23 18.75 -18.94
N PRO A 198 6.95 18.55 -20.24
CA PRO A 198 5.90 19.29 -20.96
C PRO A 198 4.47 19.09 -20.43
N ASP A 199 4.23 18.06 -19.60
CA ASP A 199 2.98 17.82 -18.88
C ASP A 199 2.88 18.63 -17.56
N GLY A 200 3.92 19.40 -17.23
CA GLY A 200 4.17 20.08 -15.96
C GLY A 200 3.27 21.28 -15.63
N GLY A 201 2.31 21.62 -16.49
CA GLY A 201 1.37 22.73 -16.24
C GLY A 201 0.39 22.44 -15.09
N GLU A 202 0.09 21.15 -14.84
CA GLU A 202 -0.72 20.68 -13.70
C GLU A 202 0.11 19.94 -12.63
N ALA A 203 1.41 19.68 -12.88
CA ALA A 203 2.32 19.01 -11.94
C ALA A 203 2.88 19.94 -10.84
N ILE A 204 2.43 21.18 -10.79
CA ILE A 204 2.73 22.11 -9.71
C ILE A 204 1.90 21.72 -8.49
N ALA A 205 2.48 20.93 -7.57
CA ALA A 205 2.05 20.72 -6.18
C ALA A 205 0.53 20.90 -5.96
N LEU A 206 -0.23 19.80 -5.93
CA LEU A 206 -1.68 19.86 -5.66
C LEU A 206 -1.91 20.70 -4.41
N ALA A 207 -2.60 21.83 -4.55
CA ALA A 207 -2.89 22.69 -3.42
C ALA A 207 -3.93 21.97 -2.54
N GLU A 208 -3.51 21.47 -1.38
CA GLU A 208 -4.31 20.57 -0.55
C GLU A 208 -4.86 21.29 0.68
N PHE A 209 -3.96 21.92 1.44
CA PHE A 209 -4.27 22.48 2.75
C PHE A 209 -4.71 23.95 2.66
N PRO A 210 -5.70 24.37 3.46
CA PRO A 210 -6.09 25.78 3.59
C PRO A 210 -4.98 26.66 4.16
N ILE A 211 -4.76 27.82 3.53
CA ILE A 211 -3.77 28.82 3.92
C ILE A 211 -4.50 30.13 4.26
N TYR A 212 -4.43 30.54 5.51
CA TYR A 212 -5.05 31.76 6.04
C TYR A 212 -4.03 32.89 6.15
N LEU A 213 -4.52 34.14 6.17
CA LEU A 213 -3.72 35.34 6.45
C LEU A 213 -3.64 35.67 7.94
N ASN A 214 -4.51 35.06 8.75
CA ASN A 214 -4.54 35.16 10.20
C ASN A 214 -4.70 33.76 10.82
N PRO A 215 -4.40 33.58 12.12
CA PRO A 215 -4.66 32.33 12.83
C PRO A 215 -6.12 31.86 12.62
N PRO A 216 -6.37 30.65 12.08
CA PRO A 216 -7.71 30.20 11.70
C PRO A 216 -8.66 30.07 12.90
N GLU A 217 -9.83 30.73 12.87
CA GLU A 217 -10.81 30.65 13.97
C GLU A 217 -11.38 29.23 14.13
N ILE A 218 -11.48 28.49 13.02
CA ILE A 218 -12.04 27.13 12.99
C ILE A 218 -11.11 26.07 13.58
N ALA A 219 -9.82 26.39 13.78
CA ALA A 219 -8.83 25.44 14.28
C ALA A 219 -9.06 25.10 15.74
N THR A 220 -8.77 23.85 16.10
CA THR A 220 -8.81 23.35 17.48
C THR A 220 -7.49 23.55 18.21
N TYR A 221 -6.38 23.70 17.47
CA TYR A 221 -5.02 23.90 17.99
C TYR A 221 -4.59 22.82 18.99
N SER A 222 -5.00 21.58 18.74
CA SER A 222 -4.82 20.47 19.69
C SER A 222 -4.37 19.20 18.96
N PRO A 223 -3.19 19.20 18.30
CA PRO A 223 -2.67 17.99 17.69
C PRO A 223 -2.44 16.89 18.71
N LEU A 224 -2.75 15.66 18.31
CA LEU A 224 -2.38 14.45 19.03
C LEU A 224 -0.86 14.26 18.97
N VAL A 225 -0.33 13.61 19.99
CA VAL A 225 1.07 13.17 20.01
C VAL A 225 1.11 11.76 19.42
N PRO A 226 1.81 11.54 18.30
CA PRO A 226 1.96 10.23 17.69
C PRO A 226 2.69 9.29 18.64
N GLU A 227 2.27 8.03 18.68
CA GLU A 227 2.92 6.94 19.39
C GLU A 227 3.00 5.73 18.46
N LEU A 228 4.20 5.23 18.22
CA LEU A 228 4.47 3.95 17.57
C LEU A 228 4.67 2.88 18.63
N THR A 229 3.92 1.78 18.54
CA THR A 229 4.01 0.67 19.49
C THR A 229 3.92 -0.67 18.78
N ASN A 230 4.37 -1.74 19.45
CA ASN A 230 4.34 -3.11 18.91
C ASN A 230 4.95 -3.23 17.51
N LEU A 231 6.04 -2.50 17.24
CA LEU A 231 6.80 -2.65 16.01
C LEU A 231 7.39 -4.07 15.98
N ASP A 232 6.99 -4.84 14.98
CA ASP A 232 7.55 -6.15 14.67
C ASP A 232 8.24 -6.11 13.31
N PRO A 233 9.55 -5.81 13.30
CA PRO A 233 10.29 -5.61 12.08
C PRO A 233 11.02 -6.89 11.71
N ALA A 234 10.34 -7.90 11.19
CA ALA A 234 10.98 -8.80 10.22
C ALA A 234 12.36 -9.39 10.64
N VAL A 235 12.58 -9.75 11.92
CA VAL A 235 13.95 -9.86 12.49
C VAL A 235 14.58 -11.26 12.35
N ASP A 236 13.79 -12.31 12.10
CA ASP A 236 14.31 -13.67 11.91
C ASP A 236 14.43 -14.06 10.42
N GLN A 237 14.99 -15.25 10.16
CA GLN A 237 15.30 -15.72 8.80
C GLN A 237 14.06 -15.78 7.90
N CYS A 238 12.84 -15.82 8.45
CA CYS A 238 11.60 -15.89 7.67
C CYS A 238 10.68 -14.69 7.88
N ALA A 239 11.03 -13.80 8.79
CA ALA A 239 10.36 -12.54 8.97
C ALA A 239 10.94 -11.45 8.03
N GLY A 240 12.13 -11.65 7.44
CA GLY A 240 12.80 -10.74 6.50
C GLY A 240 12.10 -10.52 5.15
N VAL A 241 12.87 -10.17 4.12
CA VAL A 241 12.39 -10.09 2.72
C VAL A 241 13.31 -10.87 1.79
N SER A 242 12.74 -11.53 0.79
CA SER A 242 13.48 -12.11 -0.32
C SER A 242 12.91 -11.55 -1.63
N PRO A 243 13.61 -10.63 -2.31
CA PRO A 243 13.08 -9.93 -3.48
C PRO A 243 12.58 -10.90 -4.56
N GLY A 244 11.29 -10.78 -4.92
CA GLY A 244 10.65 -11.66 -5.90
C GLY A 244 10.19 -13.03 -5.36
N VAL A 245 10.56 -13.42 -4.14
CA VAL A 245 10.09 -14.66 -3.50
C VAL A 245 8.98 -14.34 -2.48
N PHE A 246 9.25 -13.51 -1.48
CA PHE A 246 8.23 -13.05 -0.51
C PHE A 246 8.53 -11.64 0.01
N PRO A 247 7.49 -10.81 0.25
CA PRO A 247 7.66 -9.45 0.76
C PRO A 247 7.91 -9.43 2.27
N ALA A 248 8.65 -8.43 2.76
CA ALA A 248 8.68 -8.07 4.17
C ALA A 248 7.30 -7.57 4.62
N SER A 249 6.97 -7.90 5.86
CA SER A 249 5.73 -7.52 6.53
C SER A 249 6.06 -6.75 7.80
N ILE A 250 6.07 -5.42 7.72
CA ILE A 250 6.39 -4.56 8.86
C ILE A 250 5.08 -4.16 9.54
N GLU A 251 4.84 -4.71 10.73
CA GLU A 251 3.62 -4.49 11.51
C GLU A 251 3.88 -3.56 12.70
N PHE A 252 2.91 -2.69 12.99
CA PHE A 252 2.97 -1.73 14.09
C PHE A 252 1.58 -1.23 14.48
N ASP A 253 1.44 -0.68 15.69
CA ASP A 253 0.24 0.02 16.15
C ASP A 253 0.50 1.52 16.27
N THR A 254 -0.47 2.34 15.84
CA THR A 254 -0.46 3.80 16.00
C THR A 254 -1.72 4.33 16.67
N ASN A 255 -1.61 5.41 17.44
CA ASN A 255 -2.73 6.11 18.08
C ASN A 255 -3.32 7.26 17.24
N VAL A 256 -2.73 7.59 16.09
CA VAL A 256 -3.09 8.75 15.25
C VAL A 256 -3.30 8.36 13.79
N ASP A 257 -4.08 9.18 13.09
CA ASP A 257 -4.03 9.30 11.64
C ASP A 257 -2.81 10.17 11.27
N GLY A 258 -2.03 9.81 10.25
CA GLY A 258 -0.80 10.53 9.92
C GLY A 258 -0.05 9.93 8.74
N GLU A 259 1.19 10.36 8.55
CA GLU A 259 2.09 9.83 7.52
C GLU A 259 3.15 8.94 8.16
N VAL A 260 3.49 7.83 7.51
CA VAL A 260 4.56 6.94 7.93
C VAL A 260 5.64 6.88 6.86
N HIS A 261 6.88 7.05 7.30
CA HIS A 261 8.08 6.99 6.49
C HIS A 261 8.91 5.78 6.96
N LEU A 262 9.04 4.78 6.10
CA LEU A 262 10.03 3.71 6.26
C LEU A 262 11.29 4.14 5.51
N VAL A 263 12.39 4.29 6.24
CA VAL A 263 13.69 4.63 5.65
C VAL A 263 14.70 3.55 6.01
N CYS A 264 15.43 3.02 5.04
CA CYS A 264 16.51 2.06 5.28
C CYS A 264 17.79 2.52 4.57
N ASP A 265 18.89 2.50 5.32
CA ASP A 265 20.23 2.86 4.86
C ASP A 265 20.84 1.67 4.12
N LEU A 266 20.92 1.76 2.78
CA LEU A 266 21.45 0.66 1.96
C LEU A 266 22.96 0.76 1.72
N ASN A 267 23.54 1.96 1.80
CA ASN A 267 24.93 2.23 1.42
C ASN A 267 25.87 2.38 2.65
N GLY A 268 25.31 2.42 3.86
CA GLY A 268 25.99 2.55 5.14
C GLY A 268 26.51 3.96 5.45
N ASP A 269 25.97 5.01 4.82
CA ASP A 269 26.36 6.40 5.06
C ASP A 269 25.42 7.18 6.01
N GLY A 270 24.36 6.51 6.47
CA GLY A 270 23.37 6.98 7.42
C GLY A 270 22.04 7.32 6.75
N LEU A 271 20.94 7.14 7.50
CA LEU A 271 19.58 7.34 7.01
C LEU A 271 19.34 8.73 6.41
N ASP A 272 19.09 8.78 5.10
CA ASP A 272 18.70 9.99 4.37
C ASP A 272 17.50 9.72 3.45
N PRO A 273 16.26 10.12 3.84
CA PRO A 273 15.07 9.91 3.01
C PRO A 273 15.13 10.63 1.65
N ALA A 274 15.95 11.69 1.53
CA ALA A 274 16.11 12.44 0.29
C ALA A 274 17.17 11.84 -0.65
N SER A 275 17.92 10.82 -0.19
CA SER A 275 18.86 10.08 -1.01
C SER A 275 18.13 9.11 -1.95
N GLU A 276 18.63 8.97 -3.18
CA GLU A 276 18.20 7.92 -4.10
C GLU A 276 18.90 6.58 -3.80
N GLU A 277 19.93 6.59 -2.93
CA GLU A 277 20.66 5.38 -2.54
C GLU A 277 20.01 4.66 -1.34
N ASP A 278 19.11 5.33 -0.62
CA ASP A 278 18.35 4.78 0.51
C ASP A 278 16.91 4.43 0.11
N ILE A 279 16.34 3.44 0.80
CA ILE A 279 14.91 3.17 0.71
C ILE A 279 14.17 4.28 1.42
N HIS A 280 13.13 4.82 0.79
CA HIS A 280 12.16 5.69 1.44
C HIS A 280 10.77 5.37 0.91
N ILE A 281 9.95 4.74 1.74
CA ILE A 281 8.54 4.45 1.48
C ILE A 281 7.70 5.37 2.36
N GLN A 282 6.82 6.13 1.73
CA GLN A 282 5.89 7.04 2.41
C GLN A 282 4.45 6.56 2.19
N THR A 283 3.66 6.54 3.26
CA THR A 283 2.26 6.15 3.18
C THR A 283 1.41 6.77 4.30
N SER A 284 0.20 7.20 3.94
CA SER A 284 -0.79 7.65 4.91
C SER A 284 -1.37 6.49 5.70
N VAL A 285 -1.46 6.65 7.01
CA VAL A 285 -2.04 5.68 7.94
C VAL A 285 -3.16 6.30 8.75
N ARG A 286 -4.06 5.44 9.20
CA ARG A 286 -5.05 5.77 10.24
C ARG A 286 -4.62 5.22 11.60
N ALA A 287 -5.28 5.62 12.69
CA ALA A 287 -5.09 5.03 14.02
C ALA A 287 -5.48 3.53 14.08
N GLY A 288 -4.70 2.73 14.78
CA GLY A 288 -4.86 1.28 14.99
C GLY A 288 -3.69 0.46 14.46
N HIS A 289 -3.91 -0.86 14.31
CA HIS A 289 -2.91 -1.81 13.80
C HIS A 289 -2.68 -1.65 12.30
N ARG A 290 -1.43 -1.51 11.89
CA ARG A 290 -1.01 -1.24 10.51
C ARG A 290 0.09 -2.19 10.07
N ARG A 291 0.12 -2.40 8.76
CA ARG A 291 1.05 -3.28 8.07
C ARG A 291 1.55 -2.59 6.81
N ILE A 292 2.87 -2.52 6.66
CA ILE A 292 3.54 -2.09 5.44
C ILE A 292 4.12 -3.34 4.79
N LEU A 293 3.80 -3.54 3.51
CA LEU A 293 4.42 -4.56 2.68
C LEU A 293 5.53 -3.93 1.87
N TRP A 294 6.71 -4.54 1.89
CA TRP A 294 7.82 -4.16 1.04
C TRP A 294 8.30 -5.39 0.26
N ASP A 295 8.38 -5.27 -1.05
CA ASP A 295 8.74 -6.36 -1.97
C ASP A 295 10.26 -6.60 -2.06
N GLY A 296 11.06 -5.84 -1.31
CA GLY A 296 12.52 -5.96 -1.32
C GLY A 296 13.18 -5.23 -2.49
N THR A 297 12.46 -4.34 -3.19
CA THR A 297 13.02 -3.53 -4.26
C THR A 297 13.33 -2.10 -3.83
N ASP A 298 14.28 -1.47 -4.50
CA ASP A 298 14.60 -0.06 -4.31
C ASP A 298 13.62 0.88 -5.05
N LYS A 299 13.85 2.19 -4.96
CA LYS A 299 13.01 3.20 -5.62
C LYS A 299 12.98 3.07 -7.16
N SER A 300 13.98 2.42 -7.76
CA SER A 300 14.05 2.15 -9.20
C SER A 300 13.32 0.85 -9.59
N GLY A 301 12.86 0.08 -8.59
CA GLY A 301 12.28 -1.25 -8.77
C GLY A 301 13.34 -2.34 -8.92
N ASP A 302 14.61 -2.05 -8.64
CA ASP A 302 15.67 -3.04 -8.69
C ASP A 302 15.74 -3.82 -7.36
N PRO A 303 15.99 -5.14 -7.36
CA PRO A 303 16.13 -5.92 -6.14
C PRO A 303 17.24 -5.40 -5.24
N VAL A 304 16.93 -5.18 -3.95
CA VAL A 304 17.94 -4.83 -2.95
C VAL A 304 18.87 -6.02 -2.72
N ALA A 305 20.17 -5.74 -2.60
CA ALA A 305 21.17 -6.77 -2.40
C ALA A 305 20.95 -7.52 -1.05
N PRO A 306 21.36 -8.79 -0.96
CA PRO A 306 21.25 -9.53 0.29
C PRO A 306 22.14 -8.92 1.39
N GLY A 307 21.59 -8.77 2.60
CA GLY A 307 22.27 -8.08 3.68
C GLY A 307 21.39 -7.80 4.90
N THR A 308 21.97 -7.11 5.87
CA THR A 308 21.24 -6.56 7.03
C THR A 308 21.41 -5.05 7.02
N TYR A 309 20.29 -4.35 7.07
CA TYR A 309 20.22 -2.91 6.89
C TYR A 309 19.65 -2.24 8.14
N ASP A 310 20.19 -1.08 8.49
CA ASP A 310 19.66 -0.22 9.55
C ASP A 310 18.48 0.57 8.97
N CYS A 311 17.32 0.47 9.61
CA CYS A 311 16.09 1.11 9.20
C CYS A 311 15.48 1.95 10.33
N GLN A 312 14.57 2.84 9.96
CA GLN A 312 13.69 3.54 10.89
C GLN A 312 12.28 3.60 10.34
N LEU A 313 11.31 3.51 11.25
CA LEU A 313 9.92 3.86 10.99
C LEU A 313 9.64 5.19 11.68
N GLN A 314 9.30 6.21 10.90
CA GLN A 314 8.89 7.51 11.41
C GLN A 314 7.40 7.70 11.18
N LEU A 315 6.66 8.01 12.24
CA LEU A 315 5.25 8.40 12.20
C LEU A 315 5.13 9.89 12.44
N SER A 316 4.58 10.62 11.47
CA SER A 316 4.42 12.07 11.47
C SER A 316 2.94 12.47 11.60
N VAL A 317 2.67 13.53 12.36
CA VAL A 317 1.39 14.27 12.32
C VAL A 317 1.67 15.72 11.94
N GLY A 318 0.89 16.22 10.98
CA GLY A 318 1.08 17.55 10.40
C GLY A 318 2.33 17.65 9.55
N GLU A 319 2.67 16.60 8.82
CA GLU A 319 3.67 16.69 7.77
C GLU A 319 3.12 17.53 6.61
N PHE A 320 3.90 18.51 6.17
CA PHE A 320 3.53 19.32 5.01
C PHE A 320 4.75 19.96 4.36
N HIS A 321 4.58 20.27 3.08
CA HIS A 321 5.51 20.97 2.22
C HIS A 321 4.98 22.35 1.87
N PHE A 322 5.82 23.37 2.01
CA PHE A 322 5.62 24.73 1.55
C PHE A 322 6.38 24.92 0.25
N VAL A 323 5.64 24.99 -0.85
CA VAL A 323 6.20 25.16 -2.19
C VAL A 323 6.02 26.61 -2.63
N ALA A 324 7.14 27.29 -2.85
CA ALA A 324 7.20 28.65 -3.37
C ALA A 324 7.75 28.65 -4.79
N HIS A 325 7.12 29.41 -5.68
CA HIS A 325 7.55 29.54 -7.07
C HIS A 325 8.01 30.96 -7.38
N ASP A 326 9.11 31.08 -8.14
CA ASP A 326 9.59 32.37 -8.65
C ASP A 326 9.80 33.42 -7.54
N VAL A 327 10.44 33.00 -6.44
CA VAL A 327 10.80 33.87 -5.32
C VAL A 327 12.29 34.17 -5.34
N GLU A 328 12.67 35.37 -5.75
CA GLU A 328 14.08 35.71 -5.92
C GLU A 328 14.81 35.96 -4.60
N THR A 329 14.14 36.37 -3.54
CA THR A 329 14.79 36.62 -2.25
C THR A 329 13.91 36.25 -1.09
N ALA A 330 14.50 35.67 -0.05
CA ALA A 330 13.96 35.61 1.30
C ALA A 330 15.11 35.95 2.27
N TYR A 331 15.15 37.20 2.74
CA TYR A 331 16.19 37.68 3.64
C TYR A 331 15.63 38.66 4.69
N ALA A 332 15.71 38.39 5.99
CA ALA A 332 16.60 37.44 6.65
C ALA A 332 16.17 35.96 6.62
N GLY A 333 14.98 35.63 6.09
CA GLY A 333 14.61 34.26 5.71
C GLY A 333 13.25 33.77 6.23
N LEU A 334 12.83 32.61 5.72
CA LEU A 334 11.64 31.86 6.12
C LEU A 334 11.87 31.09 7.44
N ARG A 335 10.85 31.04 8.29
CA ARG A 335 10.78 30.24 9.52
C ARG A 335 9.41 29.61 9.70
N LEU A 336 9.37 28.43 10.33
CA LEU A 336 8.15 27.67 10.59
C LEU A 336 7.89 27.54 12.10
N PHE A 337 6.66 27.82 12.52
CA PHE A 337 6.24 27.72 13.91
C PHE A 337 4.90 27.02 14.04
N GLU A 338 4.80 26.06 14.94
CA GLU A 338 3.49 25.59 15.39
C GLU A 338 2.88 26.62 16.33
N LEU A 339 1.59 26.90 16.13
CA LEU A 339 0.79 27.79 16.96
C LEU A 339 -0.16 26.98 17.85
N ASP A 340 -0.23 27.33 19.15
CA ASP A 340 -1.19 26.74 20.08
C ASP A 340 -2.43 27.63 20.33
N ALA A 341 -3.44 27.08 21.03
CA ALA A 341 -4.69 27.78 21.33
C ALA A 341 -4.51 29.05 22.20
N ALA A 342 -3.38 29.19 22.88
CA ALA A 342 -3.04 30.35 23.70
C ALA A 342 -2.25 31.42 22.91
N GLY A 343 -1.97 31.18 21.62
CA GLY A 343 -1.16 32.04 20.78
C GLY A 343 0.34 31.90 20.99
N GLN A 344 0.80 30.82 21.65
CA GLN A 344 2.23 30.54 21.81
C GLN A 344 2.76 29.82 20.59
N HIS A 345 4.02 30.11 20.28
CA HIS A 345 4.70 29.61 19.09
C HIS A 345 5.83 28.67 19.49
N ARG A 346 5.88 27.50 18.86
CA ARG A 346 6.98 26.55 19.00
C ARG A 346 7.71 26.42 17.67
N GLY A 347 9.00 26.76 17.66
CA GLY A 347 9.82 26.66 16.45
C GLY A 347 9.96 25.24 15.97
N LEU A 348 9.75 25.05 14.66
CA LEU A 348 9.84 23.75 13.99
C LEU A 348 11.18 23.62 13.26
N PRO A 349 11.70 22.39 13.10
CA PRO A 349 12.77 22.12 12.15
C PRO A 349 12.25 22.34 10.72
N MET A 350 13.10 22.85 9.85
CA MET A 350 12.81 23.04 8.43
C MET A 350 13.75 22.18 7.60
N PHE A 351 13.19 21.48 6.63
CA PHE A 351 13.92 20.60 5.73
C PHE A 351 13.85 21.10 4.29
N TRP A 352 14.96 21.01 3.56
CA TRP A 352 15.03 21.28 2.11
C TRP A 352 16.30 20.69 1.51
N GLU A 353 16.27 20.47 0.19
CA GLU A 353 17.43 20.10 -0.62
C GLU A 353 17.43 20.94 -1.92
N ASP A 354 18.44 21.80 -2.07
CA ASP A 354 18.55 22.77 -3.16
C ASP A 354 19.62 22.39 -4.18
N GLY A 355 20.16 21.16 -4.15
CA GLY A 355 21.26 20.75 -5.02
C GLY A 355 21.01 21.01 -6.51
N LEU A 356 19.76 20.92 -6.96
CA LEU A 356 19.37 21.17 -8.37
C LEU A 356 19.27 22.65 -8.75
N VAL A 357 19.16 23.56 -7.77
CA VAL A 357 19.01 25.01 -8.00
C VAL A 357 20.17 25.83 -7.45
N GLN A 358 21.09 25.21 -6.70
CA GLN A 358 22.16 25.90 -5.98
C GLN A 358 23.16 26.61 -6.90
N ASP A 359 23.37 26.13 -8.14
CA ASP A 359 24.25 26.78 -9.11
C ASP A 359 23.83 28.22 -9.47
N PHE A 360 22.57 28.58 -9.18
CA PHE A 360 22.00 29.91 -9.38
C PHE A 360 21.98 30.76 -8.09
N ALA A 361 22.55 30.26 -6.99
CA ALA A 361 22.60 30.99 -5.73
C ALA A 361 23.40 32.29 -5.88
N VAL A 362 22.94 33.33 -5.18
CA VAL A 362 23.62 34.62 -5.09
C VAL A 362 24.05 34.87 -3.64
N VAL A 363 25.12 35.65 -3.48
CA VAL A 363 25.62 36.06 -2.17
C VAL A 363 24.61 37.02 -1.54
N MET A 364 24.04 36.64 -0.40
CA MET A 364 23.07 37.41 0.36
C MET A 364 23.71 38.65 1.02
N PRO A 365 22.91 39.60 1.56
CA PRO A 365 23.41 40.81 2.21
C PRO A 365 24.41 40.59 3.36
N ASN A 366 24.40 39.42 4.00
CA ASN A 366 25.34 39.05 5.06
C ASN A 366 26.70 38.54 4.55
N GLY A 367 26.91 38.45 3.23
CA GLY A 367 28.13 37.97 2.60
C GLY A 367 28.24 36.45 2.48
N GLN A 368 27.15 35.70 2.72
CA GLN A 368 27.07 34.25 2.57
C GLN A 368 26.11 33.87 1.43
N GLU A 369 26.32 32.72 0.80
CA GLU A 369 25.29 32.11 -0.05
C GLU A 369 24.27 31.37 0.82
N GLY A 370 23.06 31.17 0.29
CA GLY A 370 22.06 30.32 0.93
C GLY A 370 22.56 28.87 1.02
N LEU A 371 22.20 28.17 2.09
CA LEU A 371 22.58 26.76 2.26
C LEU A 371 21.97 25.88 1.16
N VAL A 372 22.73 24.84 0.77
CA VAL A 372 22.30 23.81 -0.19
C VAL A 372 21.22 22.92 0.44
N SER A 373 21.47 22.42 1.65
CA SER A 373 20.56 21.54 2.37
C SER A 373 20.48 21.97 3.84
N SER A 374 19.35 21.65 4.47
CA SER A 374 19.16 21.74 5.91
C SER A 374 19.95 20.68 6.71
N GLY A 375 20.40 19.63 6.03
CA GLY A 375 20.95 18.42 6.64
C GLY A 375 19.87 17.52 7.28
N PRO A 376 20.28 16.35 7.80
CA PRO A 376 19.38 15.26 8.20
C PRO A 376 18.51 15.57 9.43
N THR A 377 18.90 16.55 10.25
CA THR A 377 18.13 16.98 11.43
C THR A 377 17.29 18.23 11.18
N GLY A 378 17.32 18.77 9.96
CA GLY A 378 16.69 20.04 9.63
C GLY A 378 17.38 21.25 10.27
N LEU A 379 17.02 22.45 9.81
CA LEU A 379 17.40 23.71 10.44
C LEU A 379 16.30 24.17 11.39
N SER A 380 16.62 24.32 12.68
CA SER A 380 15.63 24.79 13.67
C SER A 380 15.25 26.25 13.45
N SER A 381 13.95 26.56 13.44
CA SER A 381 13.42 27.94 13.42
C SER A 381 13.74 28.75 14.70
N GLY A 382 14.22 28.08 15.75
CA GLY A 382 14.55 28.69 17.04
C GLY A 382 13.33 29.19 17.82
N ARG A 383 13.54 30.12 18.75
CA ARG A 383 12.44 30.74 19.51
C ARG A 383 11.81 31.88 18.72
N TYR A 384 10.50 32.03 18.83
CA TYR A 384 9.72 33.01 18.06
C TYR A 384 10.17 34.46 18.27
N GLU A 385 10.58 34.82 19.50
CA GLU A 385 10.97 36.19 19.85
C GLU A 385 12.38 36.55 19.38
N VAL A 386 13.17 35.56 18.95
CA VAL A 386 14.51 35.78 18.39
C VAL A 386 14.33 36.19 16.92
N PRO A 387 15.03 37.24 16.44
CA PRO A 387 15.00 37.61 15.03
C PRO A 387 15.44 36.47 14.11
N ALA A 388 15.00 36.49 12.86
CA ALA A 388 15.56 35.63 11.82
C ALA A 388 17.04 35.97 11.61
N ILE A 389 17.87 34.94 11.57
CA ILE A 389 19.29 34.97 11.24
C ILE A 389 19.49 33.98 10.09
N ALA A 390 19.77 34.52 8.91
CA ALA A 390 20.00 33.74 7.69
C ALA A 390 21.00 32.61 7.94
N ASN A 391 20.67 31.41 7.45
CA ASN A 391 21.46 30.17 7.58
C ASN A 391 21.72 29.68 9.02
N VAL A 392 21.05 30.25 10.04
CA VAL A 392 21.20 29.83 11.44
C VAL A 392 19.89 29.36 12.04
N ASN A 393 18.84 30.16 11.91
CA ASN A 393 17.49 29.79 12.33
C ASN A 393 16.43 30.18 11.31
N ALA A 394 16.83 30.52 10.09
CA ALA A 394 15.95 30.91 9.00
C ALA A 394 16.53 30.40 7.68
N ARG A 395 15.68 29.83 6.82
CA ARG A 395 16.04 29.49 5.44
C ARG A 395 16.10 30.77 4.64
N ALA A 396 17.26 31.11 4.08
CA ALA A 396 17.48 32.39 3.41
C ALA A 396 18.18 32.22 2.06
N TRP A 397 17.86 33.11 1.12
CA TRP A 397 18.48 33.18 -0.19
C TRP A 397 18.23 34.55 -0.84
N GLY A 398 19.00 34.86 -1.89
CA GLY A 398 18.79 36.07 -2.69
C GLY A 398 19.45 37.33 -2.13
N ASP A 399 19.46 38.39 -2.94
CA ASP A 399 20.05 39.71 -2.61
C ASP A 399 19.19 40.86 -3.17
N PHE A 400 17.87 40.70 -3.19
CA PHE A 400 16.93 41.70 -3.72
C PHE A 400 17.25 42.10 -5.17
N THR A 401 17.48 41.08 -6.01
CA THR A 401 17.71 41.21 -7.45
C THR A 401 16.83 40.24 -8.22
N SER A 402 16.68 40.44 -9.52
CA SER A 402 15.85 39.60 -10.38
C SER A 402 16.47 38.23 -10.72
N GLN A 403 17.56 37.83 -10.07
CA GLN A 403 18.24 36.55 -10.33
C GLN A 403 18.70 35.94 -9.01
N SER A 404 18.26 34.72 -8.73
CA SER A 404 18.73 33.88 -7.65
C SER A 404 18.31 32.43 -7.90
N LYS A 405 18.58 31.52 -6.96
CA LYS A 405 18.13 30.13 -7.02
C LYS A 405 16.61 29.94 -7.05
N GLY A 406 15.83 30.96 -6.68
CA GLY A 406 14.38 30.90 -6.78
C GLY A 406 13.81 31.43 -8.10
N ASN A 407 14.61 32.03 -8.97
CA ASN A 407 14.14 32.53 -10.28
C ASN A 407 13.82 31.35 -11.21
N ASP A 408 12.60 31.33 -11.78
CA ASP A 408 12.13 30.22 -12.62
C ASP A 408 12.33 28.83 -11.94
N ALA A 409 12.12 28.77 -10.62
CA ALA A 409 12.30 27.55 -9.83
C ALA A 409 11.17 27.37 -8.82
N LEU A 410 10.97 26.12 -8.41
CA LEU A 410 10.16 25.73 -7.26
C LEU A 410 11.09 25.46 -6.09
N LEU A 411 10.90 26.19 -4.99
CA LEU A 411 11.58 25.99 -3.72
C LEU A 411 10.65 25.27 -2.76
N ASP A 412 11.07 24.10 -2.29
CA ASP A 412 10.30 23.27 -1.38
C ASP A 412 10.91 23.34 0.03
N THR A 413 10.11 23.71 1.03
CA THR A 413 10.48 23.63 2.45
C THR A 413 9.45 22.77 3.16
N TRP A 414 9.86 21.73 3.86
CA TRP A 414 8.91 20.87 4.56
C TRP A 414 9.27 20.70 6.03
N THR A 415 8.30 20.19 6.79
CA THR A 415 8.43 19.88 8.21
C THR A 415 7.41 18.83 8.65
N ALA A 416 7.69 18.14 9.76
CA ALA A 416 6.74 17.33 10.50
C ALA A 416 6.54 17.95 11.90
N VAL A 417 5.29 18.26 12.25
CA VAL A 417 4.98 19.02 13.47
C VAL A 417 5.10 18.16 14.73
N ARG A 418 4.64 16.92 14.66
CA ARG A 418 4.86 15.90 15.68
C ARG A 418 5.39 14.66 14.98
N GLN A 419 6.30 13.97 15.66
CA GLN A 419 6.86 12.73 15.16
C GLN A 419 7.13 11.77 16.30
N ASP A 420 7.03 10.49 15.99
CA ASP A 420 7.60 9.40 16.77
C ASP A 420 8.46 8.56 15.83
N VAL A 421 9.61 8.10 16.29
CA VAL A 421 10.61 7.43 15.45
C VAL A 421 11.12 6.19 16.17
N GLU A 422 10.96 5.04 15.53
CA GLU A 422 11.40 3.74 16.05
C GLU A 422 12.43 3.11 15.10
N PRO A 423 13.70 2.96 15.52
CA PRO A 423 14.74 2.31 14.73
C PRO A 423 14.66 0.79 14.82
N PHE A 424 15.03 0.10 13.75
CA PHE A 424 15.10 -1.36 13.70
C PHE A 424 16.10 -1.85 12.64
N THR A 425 16.32 -3.16 12.57
CA THR A 425 17.15 -3.79 11.54
C THR A 425 16.31 -4.68 10.66
N LEU A 426 16.56 -4.67 9.35
CA LEU A 426 15.85 -5.46 8.36
C LEU A 426 16.82 -6.40 7.63
N VAL A 427 16.39 -7.66 7.40
CA VAL A 427 17.19 -8.66 6.70
C VAL A 427 16.65 -8.87 5.29
N VAL A 428 17.52 -8.74 4.29
CA VAL A 428 17.26 -9.09 2.89
C VAL A 428 17.99 -10.39 2.60
N LEU A 429 17.23 -11.43 2.24
CA LEU A 429 17.74 -12.74 1.86
C LEU A 429 18.13 -12.77 0.38
N ASP A 430 18.98 -13.73 0.02
CA ASP A 430 19.43 -13.94 -1.35
C ASP A 430 18.36 -14.73 -2.14
N PRO A 431 17.71 -14.11 -3.14
CA PRO A 431 16.60 -14.75 -3.86
C PRO A 431 17.08 -15.82 -4.85
N ASP A 432 18.36 -15.86 -5.19
CA ASP A 432 18.95 -16.81 -6.15
C ASP A 432 19.77 -17.90 -5.46
N ARG A 433 19.77 -17.92 -4.12
CA ARG A 433 20.60 -18.84 -3.36
C ARG A 433 19.91 -20.18 -3.21
N ASP A 434 20.60 -21.20 -3.70
CA ASP A 434 20.21 -22.62 -3.66
C ASP A 434 21.51 -23.38 -3.32
N ARG A 435 21.59 -23.98 -2.12
CA ARG A 435 22.84 -24.54 -1.58
C ARG A 435 23.07 -25.99 -1.94
N ASP A 436 22.03 -26.78 -2.09
CA ASP A 436 22.08 -28.21 -2.38
C ASP A 436 21.82 -28.53 -3.87
N GLY A 437 21.22 -27.60 -4.60
CA GLY A 437 21.18 -27.59 -6.06
C GLY A 437 20.02 -28.37 -6.65
N ASP A 438 18.92 -28.54 -5.93
CA ASP A 438 17.68 -29.15 -6.40
C ASP A 438 16.84 -28.18 -7.27
N GLY A 439 17.10 -26.88 -7.13
CA GLY A 439 16.45 -25.79 -7.83
C GLY A 439 15.30 -25.13 -7.06
N LEU A 440 15.02 -25.55 -5.83
CA LEU A 440 14.26 -24.76 -4.85
C LEU A 440 15.25 -23.83 -4.13
N VAL A 441 14.91 -22.56 -3.98
CA VAL A 441 15.84 -21.60 -3.36
C VAL A 441 15.74 -21.66 -1.83
N ASP A 442 16.87 -21.48 -1.14
CA ASP A 442 17.02 -21.51 0.33
C ASP A 442 15.89 -20.76 1.07
N ALA A 443 15.50 -19.60 0.51
CA ALA A 443 14.49 -18.74 1.08
C ALA A 443 13.07 -19.34 0.98
N THR A 444 12.77 -20.04 -0.12
CA THR A 444 11.52 -20.77 -0.30
C THR A 444 11.51 -22.00 0.60
N GLU A 445 12.58 -22.78 0.61
CA GLU A 445 12.74 -23.97 1.45
C GLU A 445 12.52 -23.63 2.93
N THR A 446 13.30 -22.70 3.48
CA THR A 446 13.25 -22.41 4.92
C THR A 446 11.95 -21.74 5.35
N CYS A 447 11.37 -20.88 4.51
CA CYS A 447 10.34 -19.93 4.94
C CYS A 447 8.96 -20.14 4.31
N VAL A 448 8.86 -21.02 3.31
CA VAL A 448 7.60 -21.34 2.63
C VAL A 448 7.32 -22.83 2.69
N ALA A 449 8.26 -23.68 2.24
CA ALA A 449 8.09 -25.14 2.21
C ALA A 449 8.33 -25.79 3.58
N GLY A 450 9.27 -25.27 4.37
CA GLY A 450 9.68 -25.84 5.65
C GLY A 450 10.80 -26.88 5.55
N THR A 451 11.39 -27.06 4.37
CA THR A 451 12.42 -28.07 4.07
C THR A 451 13.84 -27.65 4.48
N ASP A 452 14.82 -28.57 4.47
CA ASP A 452 16.21 -28.27 4.85
C ASP A 452 17.03 -27.80 3.63
N PRO A 453 17.47 -26.52 3.55
CA PRO A 453 18.18 -25.93 2.41
C PRO A 453 19.64 -26.40 2.26
N LEU A 454 19.91 -27.63 2.64
CA LEU A 454 21.18 -28.34 2.54
C LEU A 454 20.98 -29.79 2.08
N LEU A 455 19.74 -30.23 1.87
CA LEU A 455 19.33 -31.55 1.46
C LEU A 455 18.39 -31.39 0.24
N PRO A 456 18.76 -31.88 -0.95
CA PRO A 456 17.88 -31.82 -2.13
C PRO A 456 16.52 -32.51 -2.00
N ASP A 457 16.35 -33.30 -0.94
CA ASP A 457 15.31 -34.30 -0.71
C ASP A 457 15.27 -34.46 0.81
N THR A 458 14.30 -33.79 1.44
CA THR A 458 14.29 -33.54 2.87
C THR A 458 13.75 -34.74 3.67
N ASP A 459 12.72 -35.42 3.18
CA ASP A 459 12.17 -36.63 3.78
C ASP A 459 12.89 -37.90 3.32
N GLY A 460 13.51 -37.90 2.14
CA GLY A 460 14.36 -38.97 1.65
C GLY A 460 13.62 -40.04 0.84
N ASP A 461 12.45 -39.72 0.29
CA ASP A 461 11.61 -40.65 -0.47
C ASP A 461 12.14 -40.89 -1.91
N GLY A 462 12.99 -39.97 -2.41
CA GLY A 462 13.62 -40.02 -3.72
C GLY A 462 13.09 -39.00 -4.74
N LEU A 463 12.08 -38.20 -4.40
CA LEU A 463 11.73 -36.95 -5.05
C LEU A 463 12.58 -35.81 -4.47
N ASP A 464 12.76 -34.73 -5.24
CA ASP A 464 13.46 -33.55 -4.74
C ASP A 464 12.46 -32.51 -4.24
N ASP A 465 12.82 -31.74 -3.21
CA ASP A 465 11.93 -30.78 -2.54
C ASP A 465 11.28 -29.83 -3.56
N ARG A 466 12.04 -29.42 -4.60
CA ARG A 466 11.54 -28.62 -5.72
C ARG A 466 10.40 -29.32 -6.48
N PHE A 467 10.59 -30.57 -6.88
CA PHE A 467 9.58 -31.34 -7.63
C PHE A 467 8.31 -31.47 -6.80
N GLU A 468 8.45 -31.78 -5.53
CA GLU A 468 7.33 -31.93 -4.62
C GLU A 468 6.59 -30.61 -4.41
N PHE A 469 7.32 -29.54 -4.11
CA PHE A 469 6.71 -28.25 -3.84
C PHE A 469 6.07 -27.58 -5.07
N GLU A 470 6.70 -27.67 -6.26
CA GLU A 470 6.25 -26.96 -7.46
C GLU A 470 5.45 -27.83 -8.44
N ASP A 471 5.86 -29.08 -8.62
CA ASP A 471 5.43 -29.94 -9.73
C ASP A 471 4.32 -30.93 -9.29
N SER A 472 4.57 -31.84 -8.33
CA SER A 472 3.57 -32.83 -7.83
C SER A 472 2.60 -32.21 -6.83
N ARG A 473 3.11 -31.42 -5.88
CA ARG A 473 2.41 -30.91 -4.68
C ARG A 473 2.16 -31.96 -3.59
N SER A 474 2.96 -33.03 -3.58
CA SER A 474 3.19 -33.83 -2.37
C SER A 474 3.74 -32.97 -1.23
N ASP A 475 3.72 -33.49 0.00
CA ASP A 475 4.35 -32.84 1.15
C ASP A 475 5.84 -33.20 1.21
N PRO A 476 6.79 -32.29 0.90
CA PRO A 476 8.24 -32.56 0.90
C PRO A 476 8.86 -32.80 2.29
N LEU A 477 8.02 -33.10 3.26
CA LEU A 477 8.35 -33.41 4.64
C LEU A 477 7.76 -34.76 5.06
N ASP A 478 7.11 -35.48 4.15
CA ASP A 478 6.42 -36.74 4.38
C ASP A 478 6.71 -37.70 3.22
N GLU A 479 7.28 -38.87 3.54
CA GLU A 479 7.74 -39.83 2.51
C GLU A 479 6.60 -40.54 1.76
N ASP A 480 5.37 -40.40 2.26
CA ASP A 480 4.12 -41.03 1.86
C ASP A 480 3.00 -40.04 2.24
N SER A 481 2.58 -39.22 1.28
CA SER A 481 1.75 -38.03 1.50
C SER A 481 0.32 -38.33 1.95
N ASP A 482 -0.19 -39.53 1.69
CA ASP A 482 -1.55 -39.95 2.01
C ASP A 482 -1.66 -41.12 3.01
N ASP A 483 -0.50 -41.59 3.49
CA ASP A 483 -0.33 -42.65 4.48
C ASP A 483 -0.85 -44.02 4.00
N ASP A 484 -0.77 -44.32 2.71
CA ASP A 484 -1.24 -45.58 2.13
C ASP A 484 -0.17 -46.68 2.03
N GLY A 485 1.09 -46.37 2.36
CA GLY A 485 2.19 -47.32 2.40
C GLY A 485 3.05 -47.37 1.14
N LEU A 486 2.62 -46.78 0.03
CA LEU A 486 3.50 -46.43 -1.08
C LEU A 486 4.19 -45.09 -0.79
N ILE A 487 5.36 -44.89 -1.38
CA ILE A 487 6.08 -43.62 -1.26
C ILE A 487 5.79 -42.76 -2.50
N ASP A 488 5.71 -41.45 -2.32
CA ASP A 488 5.32 -40.50 -3.37
C ASP A 488 6.14 -40.68 -4.66
N SER A 489 7.43 -41.01 -4.52
CA SER A 489 8.32 -41.28 -5.66
C SER A 489 7.90 -42.47 -6.53
N MET A 490 7.24 -43.48 -5.97
CA MET A 490 6.70 -44.64 -6.71
C MET A 490 5.39 -44.29 -7.41
N GLU A 491 4.55 -43.51 -6.75
CA GLU A 491 3.26 -43.07 -7.27
C GLU A 491 3.45 -42.05 -8.39
N CYS A 492 4.53 -41.27 -8.38
CA CYS A 492 4.83 -40.34 -9.47
C CYS A 492 5.42 -40.97 -10.77
N ASP A 493 5.34 -42.28 -11.06
CA ASP A 493 5.91 -43.01 -12.24
C ASP A 493 6.88 -42.23 -13.16
N ALA A 494 8.19 -42.34 -12.88
CA ALA A 494 9.25 -41.66 -13.62
C ALA A 494 9.17 -40.11 -13.59
N GLY A 495 8.54 -39.56 -12.56
CA GLY A 495 8.38 -38.13 -12.31
C GLY A 495 7.22 -37.48 -13.07
N ASP A 496 6.14 -38.22 -13.35
CA ASP A 496 4.84 -37.64 -13.70
C ASP A 496 4.10 -37.15 -12.45
N PRO A 497 4.06 -35.83 -12.18
CA PRO A 497 3.42 -35.27 -10.99
C PRO A 497 1.88 -35.36 -10.98
N ARG A 498 1.28 -35.90 -12.03
CA ARG A 498 -0.18 -35.91 -12.25
C ARG A 498 -0.68 -37.29 -12.66
N ARG A 499 0.03 -38.34 -12.25
CA ARG A 499 -0.52 -39.68 -12.35
C ARG A 499 -1.81 -39.73 -11.54
N ASP A 500 -2.79 -40.35 -12.16
CA ASP A 500 -4.19 -40.48 -11.74
C ASP A 500 -4.64 -41.76 -12.45
N THR A 501 -4.26 -42.89 -11.84
CA THR A 501 -4.39 -44.24 -12.41
C THR A 501 -5.84 -44.57 -12.71
N ASP A 502 -6.71 -44.16 -11.79
CA ASP A 502 -8.12 -44.45 -11.76
C ASP A 502 -8.98 -43.43 -12.58
N GLY A 503 -8.47 -42.21 -12.76
CA GLY A 503 -9.08 -41.14 -13.53
C GLY A 503 -10.20 -40.36 -12.82
N ASP A 504 -10.31 -40.47 -11.49
CA ASP A 504 -11.33 -39.81 -10.67
C ASP A 504 -11.00 -38.34 -10.36
N GLY A 505 -9.74 -37.95 -10.56
CA GLY A 505 -9.22 -36.61 -10.40
C GLY A 505 -8.49 -36.35 -9.08
N THR A 506 -8.34 -37.36 -8.23
CA THR A 506 -7.27 -37.48 -7.23
C THR A 506 -6.02 -37.99 -7.95
N VAL A 507 -4.85 -37.64 -7.45
CA VAL A 507 -3.58 -38.07 -8.04
C VAL A 507 -2.98 -39.11 -7.12
N ASP A 508 -2.24 -40.05 -7.68
CA ASP A 508 -1.87 -41.28 -6.98
C ASP A 508 -1.27 -41.03 -5.57
N TRP A 509 -0.24 -40.16 -5.46
CA TRP A 509 0.36 -39.73 -4.18
C TRP A 509 -0.60 -39.09 -3.14
N ALA A 510 -1.85 -38.87 -3.50
CA ALA A 510 -2.91 -38.31 -2.66
C ALA A 510 -4.18 -39.19 -2.62
N ASP A 511 -4.13 -40.40 -3.17
CA ASP A 511 -5.25 -41.32 -3.33
C ASP A 511 -4.98 -42.70 -2.70
N THR A 512 -5.57 -42.94 -1.53
CA THR A 512 -5.36 -44.17 -0.74
C THR A 512 -5.87 -45.49 -1.37
N ASP A 513 -6.41 -45.41 -2.59
CA ASP A 513 -6.98 -46.48 -3.40
C ASP A 513 -6.75 -46.11 -4.88
N ASP A 514 -5.49 -46.23 -5.29
CA ASP A 514 -4.91 -45.67 -6.51
C ASP A 514 -5.63 -46.05 -7.81
N ASP A 515 -6.26 -47.22 -7.81
CA ASP A 515 -6.97 -47.73 -8.95
C ASP A 515 -8.48 -47.88 -8.71
N ASN A 516 -8.96 -47.69 -7.49
CA ASN A 516 -10.37 -47.65 -7.11
C ASN A 516 -11.09 -48.97 -7.37
N ASP A 517 -10.41 -50.07 -7.05
CA ASP A 517 -10.94 -51.43 -7.07
C ASP A 517 -11.65 -51.82 -5.74
N LEU A 518 -11.68 -50.91 -4.77
CA LEU A 518 -12.20 -51.05 -3.40
C LEU A 518 -11.27 -51.78 -2.42
N VAL A 519 -10.06 -52.14 -2.84
CA VAL A 519 -8.96 -52.58 -1.99
C VAL A 519 -8.02 -51.40 -1.78
N PRO A 520 -7.99 -50.77 -0.59
CA PRO A 520 -7.03 -49.71 -0.32
C PRO A 520 -5.59 -50.18 -0.57
N THR A 521 -4.77 -49.33 -1.18
CA THR A 521 -3.40 -49.63 -1.60
C THR A 521 -2.50 -50.14 -0.47
N LEU A 522 -2.77 -49.70 0.76
CA LEU A 522 -2.15 -50.22 1.98
C LEU A 522 -2.32 -51.73 2.20
N TYR A 523 -3.35 -52.34 1.61
CA TYR A 523 -3.69 -53.76 1.79
C TYR A 523 -3.32 -54.64 0.60
N GLU A 524 -2.65 -54.08 -0.41
CA GLU A 524 -2.26 -54.80 -1.62
C GLU A 524 -0.83 -55.37 -1.58
N ASP A 525 -0.09 -55.14 -0.50
CA ASP A 525 1.12 -55.92 -0.12
C ASP A 525 0.68 -57.28 0.45
N TRP A 526 0.26 -58.17 -0.45
CA TRP A 526 -0.36 -59.46 -0.12
C TRP A 526 0.59 -60.40 0.62
N ASP A 527 1.87 -60.40 0.25
CA ASP A 527 2.88 -61.26 0.88
C ASP A 527 3.49 -60.64 2.17
N GLY A 528 3.31 -59.32 2.35
CA GLY A 528 3.65 -58.56 3.54
C GLY A 528 5.15 -58.28 3.68
N ASP A 529 5.89 -58.29 2.57
CA ASP A 529 7.34 -58.04 2.56
C ASP A 529 7.72 -56.57 2.33
N GLY A 530 6.73 -55.74 2.00
CA GLY A 530 6.86 -54.30 1.78
C GLY A 530 7.41 -53.92 0.40
N ASP A 531 7.26 -54.78 -0.60
CA ASP A 531 7.58 -54.52 -2.02
C ASP A 531 6.32 -54.65 -2.90
N TRP A 532 5.44 -53.66 -2.87
CA TRP A 532 4.26 -53.54 -3.75
C TRP A 532 4.56 -53.66 -5.26
N THR A 533 5.83 -53.57 -5.68
CA THR A 533 6.18 -53.61 -7.10
C THR A 533 6.30 -55.03 -7.67
N ASP A 534 6.29 -56.06 -6.83
CA ASP A 534 6.31 -57.46 -7.28
C ASP A 534 4.98 -58.21 -7.13
N GLU A 535 3.96 -57.53 -6.62
CA GLU A 535 2.59 -58.01 -6.53
C GLU A 535 1.89 -57.89 -7.89
N ASP A 536 1.78 -59.01 -8.60
CA ASP A 536 1.22 -59.15 -9.96
C ASP A 536 0.48 -60.49 -10.00
N VAL A 537 -0.80 -60.48 -9.60
CA VAL A 537 -1.58 -61.69 -9.27
C VAL A 537 -1.88 -62.52 -10.52
N ASP A 538 -2.29 -61.90 -11.63
CA ASP A 538 -2.57 -62.57 -12.91
C ASP A 538 -1.34 -62.72 -13.83
N GLY A 539 -0.25 -61.99 -13.55
CA GLY A 539 0.99 -62.04 -14.31
C GLY A 539 0.98 -61.23 -15.61
N ASP A 540 0.08 -60.26 -15.76
CA ASP A 540 0.00 -59.39 -16.93
C ASP A 540 1.09 -58.28 -16.94
N GLY A 541 1.71 -58.06 -15.78
CA GLY A 541 2.79 -57.12 -15.56
C GLY A 541 2.37 -55.72 -15.09
N ILE A 542 1.11 -55.55 -14.69
CA ILE A 542 0.61 -54.40 -13.93
C ILE A 542 0.61 -54.79 -12.43
N PRO A 543 1.30 -54.02 -11.57
CA PRO A 543 1.20 -54.24 -10.12
C PRO A 543 -0.23 -54.11 -9.59
N ALA A 544 -0.57 -54.83 -8.52
CA ALA A 544 -1.91 -54.88 -7.94
C ALA A 544 -2.52 -53.48 -7.70
N TRP A 545 -1.76 -52.58 -7.09
CA TRP A 545 -2.14 -51.18 -6.83
C TRP A 545 -2.41 -50.31 -8.07
N LEU A 546 -2.31 -50.88 -9.27
CA LEU A 546 -2.62 -50.24 -10.53
C LEU A 546 -3.57 -51.07 -11.40
N ASP A 547 -3.99 -52.24 -10.93
CA ASP A 547 -4.78 -53.20 -11.68
C ASP A 547 -6.12 -53.47 -11.04
N ARG A 548 -7.17 -52.92 -11.64
CA ARG A 548 -8.53 -53.02 -11.10
C ARG A 548 -9.13 -54.45 -11.00
N ASP A 549 -8.40 -55.52 -11.36
CA ASP A 549 -8.79 -56.95 -11.59
C ASP A 549 -7.55 -57.80 -11.44
N ASN A 550 -7.12 -57.86 -10.20
CA ASN A 550 -5.86 -58.46 -9.83
C ASN A 550 -5.72 -59.90 -10.37
N ASP A 551 -6.80 -60.68 -10.50
CA ASP A 551 -6.77 -62.06 -11.03
C ASP A 551 -7.02 -62.20 -12.55
N GLY A 552 -7.36 -61.11 -13.23
CA GLY A 552 -7.55 -61.04 -14.68
C GLY A 552 -8.79 -61.81 -15.19
N ASP A 553 -9.79 -62.03 -14.33
CA ASP A 553 -11.00 -62.75 -14.68
C ASP A 553 -12.03 -61.89 -15.45
N GLY A 554 -11.89 -60.56 -15.38
CA GLY A 554 -12.72 -59.58 -16.06
C GLY A 554 -13.93 -59.06 -15.26
N LEU A 555 -14.03 -59.39 -13.98
CA LEU A 555 -14.96 -58.84 -13.00
C LEU A 555 -14.23 -57.77 -12.19
N ARG A 556 -14.93 -56.64 -11.97
CA ARG A 556 -14.41 -55.49 -11.17
C ARG A 556 -15.59 -54.65 -10.65
N PRO A 557 -15.68 -54.24 -9.36
CA PRO A 557 -15.04 -54.82 -8.18
C PRO A 557 -15.86 -55.98 -7.57
N GLU A 558 -15.18 -56.87 -6.82
CA GLU A 558 -15.63 -58.20 -6.38
C GLU A 558 -16.23 -58.19 -4.95
N ASP A 559 -16.96 -57.14 -4.60
CA ASP A 559 -17.74 -57.03 -3.34
C ASP A 559 -19.08 -57.79 -3.47
N VAL A 560 -19.02 -59.12 -3.32
CA VAL A 560 -20.11 -60.07 -3.53
C VAL A 560 -21.28 -59.80 -2.60
N ASP A 561 -20.99 -59.48 -1.33
CA ASP A 561 -22.02 -59.27 -0.31
C ASP A 561 -22.53 -57.82 -0.21
N GLY A 562 -21.79 -56.88 -0.81
CA GLY A 562 -22.14 -55.47 -0.94
C GLY A 562 -21.90 -54.65 0.33
N ASP A 563 -21.02 -55.10 1.22
CA ASP A 563 -20.66 -54.42 2.45
C ASP A 563 -19.50 -53.43 2.30
N GLY A 564 -18.83 -53.44 1.14
CA GLY A 564 -17.75 -52.53 0.76
C GLY A 564 -16.37 -52.95 1.25
N ASP A 565 -16.15 -54.26 1.48
CA ASP A 565 -14.88 -54.85 1.89
C ASP A 565 -14.62 -56.15 1.09
N PRO A 566 -14.16 -56.06 -0.17
CA PRO A 566 -13.93 -57.23 -1.04
C PRO A 566 -12.86 -58.18 -0.49
N LEU A 567 -12.00 -57.72 0.43
CA LEU A 567 -10.95 -58.54 1.07
C LEU A 567 -11.50 -59.66 1.96
N ASN A 568 -12.78 -59.62 2.30
CA ASN A 568 -13.41 -60.60 3.18
C ASN A 568 -14.31 -61.61 2.47
N ASP A 569 -14.54 -61.41 1.16
CA ASP A 569 -15.27 -62.32 0.29
C ASP A 569 -14.31 -63.41 -0.21
N ASP A 570 -14.67 -64.67 0.08
CA ASP A 570 -13.88 -65.90 -0.15
C ASP A 570 -14.91 -67.03 -0.36
N SER A 571 -15.35 -67.17 -1.61
CA SER A 571 -16.50 -67.96 -2.04
C SER A 571 -16.31 -69.46 -1.82
N ASP A 572 -15.10 -69.99 -2.04
CA ASP A 572 -14.76 -71.40 -1.83
C ASP A 572 -14.20 -71.70 -0.42
N GLY A 573 -13.73 -70.69 0.31
CA GLY A 573 -13.19 -70.80 1.65
C GLY A 573 -11.74 -71.30 1.70
N ASP A 574 -10.95 -71.17 0.63
CA ASP A 574 -9.56 -71.58 0.57
C ASP A 574 -8.58 -70.58 1.19
N GLY A 575 -9.04 -69.34 1.39
CA GLY A 575 -8.34 -68.25 2.04
C GLY A 575 -7.64 -67.28 1.08
N ILE A 576 -7.88 -67.38 -0.23
CA ILE A 576 -7.62 -66.34 -1.22
C ILE A 576 -8.94 -65.56 -1.39
N PRO A 577 -8.95 -64.21 -1.24
CA PRO A 577 -10.17 -63.45 -1.50
C PRO A 577 -10.55 -63.51 -2.98
N ASP A 578 -11.86 -63.44 -3.27
CA ASP A 578 -12.42 -63.52 -4.64
C ASP A 578 -11.75 -62.50 -5.59
N THR A 579 -11.38 -61.31 -5.10
CA THR A 579 -10.67 -60.29 -5.91
C THR A 579 -9.28 -60.71 -6.43
N ASN A 580 -8.71 -61.80 -5.91
CA ASN A 580 -7.41 -62.36 -6.26
C ASN A 580 -7.50 -63.85 -6.64
N ASP A 581 -8.70 -64.40 -6.84
CA ASP A 581 -8.91 -65.82 -7.15
C ASP A 581 -9.46 -66.01 -8.58
N PRO A 582 -8.66 -66.51 -9.53
CA PRO A 582 -9.13 -66.72 -10.90
C PRO A 582 -10.17 -67.84 -11.06
N ASP A 583 -10.55 -68.54 -9.98
CA ASP A 583 -11.52 -69.64 -9.89
C ASP A 583 -12.25 -69.60 -8.53
N ASP A 584 -13.09 -68.57 -8.36
CA ASP A 584 -13.75 -68.14 -7.09
C ASP A 584 -14.44 -69.25 -6.29
N ASP A 585 -14.98 -70.26 -6.97
CA ASP A 585 -15.67 -71.40 -6.34
C ASP A 585 -14.86 -72.71 -6.40
N ASN A 586 -13.70 -72.67 -7.07
CA ASN A 586 -12.71 -73.73 -7.24
C ASN A 586 -13.31 -75.02 -7.84
N ASP A 587 -14.28 -74.83 -8.73
CA ASP A 587 -14.92 -75.89 -9.49
C ASP A 587 -14.10 -76.34 -10.73
N GLY A 588 -13.00 -75.65 -11.00
CA GLY A 588 -12.05 -75.98 -12.05
C GLY A 588 -12.40 -75.41 -13.43
N ILE A 589 -13.43 -74.56 -13.53
CA ILE A 589 -13.69 -73.65 -14.64
C ILE A 589 -13.32 -72.23 -14.17
N PRO A 590 -12.34 -71.56 -14.80
CA PRO A 590 -11.97 -70.21 -14.36
C PRO A 590 -13.14 -69.25 -14.42
N THR A 591 -13.23 -68.32 -13.46
CA THR A 591 -14.33 -67.35 -13.32
C THR A 591 -14.62 -66.59 -14.63
N ALA A 592 -13.56 -66.25 -15.37
CA ALA A 592 -13.61 -65.61 -16.67
C ALA A 592 -14.43 -66.37 -17.75
N GLU A 593 -14.54 -67.70 -17.64
CA GLU A 593 -15.23 -68.58 -18.59
C GLU A 593 -16.71 -68.82 -18.24
N GLU A 594 -17.09 -68.72 -16.97
CA GLU A 594 -18.43 -69.09 -16.45
C GLU A 594 -19.52 -68.05 -16.76
N ARG A 595 -19.16 -66.75 -16.68
CA ARG A 595 -20.07 -65.60 -16.87
C ARG A 595 -21.13 -65.50 -15.75
N GLY A 596 -21.77 -64.34 -15.63
CA GLY A 596 -22.78 -64.09 -14.57
C GLY A 596 -24.16 -64.77 -14.74
N GLY A 597 -24.19 -66.06 -15.10
CA GLY A 597 -25.38 -66.92 -15.05
C GLY A 597 -25.83 -67.24 -13.62
N ASP A 598 -26.99 -67.88 -13.50
CA ASP A 598 -27.54 -68.52 -12.29
C ASP A 598 -28.38 -69.68 -12.84
N LEU A 599 -27.71 -70.81 -13.11
CA LEU A 599 -28.22 -71.88 -13.95
C LEU A 599 -29.35 -72.66 -13.25
N ASP A 600 -29.18 -72.98 -11.97
CA ASP A 600 -30.18 -73.69 -11.17
C ASP A 600 -31.27 -72.75 -10.59
N GLY A 601 -31.01 -71.45 -10.54
CA GLY A 601 -31.93 -70.41 -10.09
C GLY A 601 -32.04 -70.27 -8.57
N ASP A 602 -31.05 -70.72 -7.80
CA ASP A 602 -31.03 -70.65 -6.34
C ASP A 602 -30.64 -69.26 -5.80
N GLY A 603 -30.05 -68.43 -6.67
CA GLY A 603 -29.67 -67.05 -6.42
C GLY A 603 -28.19 -66.83 -6.14
N ILE A 604 -27.36 -67.88 -6.18
CA ILE A 604 -25.90 -67.80 -6.25
C ILE A 604 -25.53 -67.80 -7.74
N PRO A 605 -24.79 -66.78 -8.23
CA PRO A 605 -24.25 -66.82 -9.59
C PRO A 605 -23.31 -68.01 -9.79
N ASN A 606 -23.28 -68.57 -11.00
CA ASN A 606 -22.47 -69.74 -11.35
C ASN A 606 -21.03 -69.66 -10.83
N ARG A 607 -20.34 -68.55 -11.10
CA ARG A 607 -18.98 -68.27 -10.58
C ARG A 607 -18.76 -68.33 -9.07
N TYR A 608 -19.81 -68.36 -8.26
CA TYR A 608 -19.72 -68.48 -6.81
C TYR A 608 -20.41 -69.78 -6.33
N ASP A 609 -20.76 -70.70 -7.24
CA ASP A 609 -21.56 -71.89 -7.01
C ASP A 609 -20.88 -73.18 -7.52
N PRO A 610 -20.24 -73.97 -6.62
CA PRO A 610 -19.49 -75.16 -7.01
C PRO A 610 -20.34 -76.34 -7.53
N ASP A 611 -21.66 -76.17 -7.68
CA ASP A 611 -22.66 -77.12 -8.22
C ASP A 611 -23.67 -76.37 -9.11
N ASP A 612 -23.16 -75.76 -10.18
CA ASP A 612 -23.81 -74.86 -11.13
C ASP A 612 -25.28 -75.22 -11.51
N ASP A 613 -25.58 -76.49 -11.71
CA ASP A 613 -26.91 -76.97 -12.13
C ASP A 613 -27.80 -77.50 -10.98
N GLY A 614 -27.25 -77.55 -9.76
CA GLY A 614 -27.90 -77.97 -8.54
C GLY A 614 -28.29 -79.45 -8.49
N ASP A 615 -27.65 -80.33 -9.28
CA ASP A 615 -27.94 -81.76 -9.30
C ASP A 615 -27.30 -82.56 -8.16
N GLY A 616 -26.33 -81.96 -7.46
CA GLY A 616 -25.61 -82.52 -6.32
C GLY A 616 -24.29 -83.21 -6.69
N ILE A 617 -23.74 -82.94 -7.88
CA ILE A 617 -22.42 -83.36 -8.34
C ILE A 617 -21.62 -82.07 -8.61
N PRO A 618 -20.52 -81.80 -7.89
CA PRO A 618 -19.74 -80.59 -8.13
C PRO A 618 -19.24 -80.49 -9.57
N THR A 619 -19.23 -79.29 -10.16
CA THR A 619 -18.90 -79.04 -11.58
C THR A 619 -17.55 -79.66 -11.97
N ILE A 620 -16.56 -79.62 -11.07
CA ILE A 620 -15.24 -80.23 -11.24
C ILE A 620 -15.27 -81.75 -11.55
N GLU A 621 -16.32 -82.45 -11.10
CA GLU A 621 -16.51 -83.89 -11.26
C GLU A 621 -17.37 -84.27 -12.50
N GLU A 622 -17.94 -83.30 -13.21
CA GLU A 622 -18.88 -83.52 -14.33
C GLU A 622 -18.16 -83.82 -15.66
N GLY A 623 -17.01 -83.18 -15.89
CA GLY A 623 -16.09 -83.43 -17.01
C GLY A 623 -16.59 -82.94 -18.38
N THR A 624 -15.69 -82.73 -19.35
CA THR A 624 -15.85 -81.95 -20.62
C THR A 624 -17.02 -82.27 -21.61
N GLY A 625 -18.27 -82.42 -21.17
CA GLY A 625 -19.24 -83.30 -21.82
C GLY A 625 -20.63 -82.75 -22.17
N ASP A 626 -20.81 -81.46 -22.51
CA ASP A 626 -22.08 -80.93 -23.07
C ASP A 626 -22.48 -81.69 -24.36
N THR A 627 -23.32 -82.72 -24.20
CA THR A 627 -23.65 -83.67 -25.27
C THR A 627 -24.92 -83.28 -26.02
N ASP A 628 -25.73 -82.35 -25.50
CA ASP A 628 -27.00 -81.90 -26.06
C ASP A 628 -27.07 -80.42 -26.45
N GLY A 629 -26.05 -79.63 -26.15
CA GLY A 629 -25.77 -78.34 -26.77
C GLY A 629 -26.67 -77.22 -26.26
N ASP A 630 -27.03 -77.24 -24.98
CA ASP A 630 -27.75 -76.17 -24.28
C ASP A 630 -26.85 -75.24 -23.47
N GLY A 631 -25.62 -75.65 -23.17
CA GLY A 631 -24.56 -74.75 -22.70
C GLY A 631 -23.89 -75.14 -21.38
N ASP A 632 -24.31 -76.23 -20.74
CA ASP A 632 -23.89 -76.58 -19.38
C ASP A 632 -22.92 -77.78 -19.40
N ILE A 633 -21.83 -77.68 -18.64
CA ILE A 633 -21.00 -78.79 -18.16
C ILE A 633 -20.94 -78.67 -16.67
#